data_AF-A0A2W1G0P3-F1
#
_entry.id   AF-A0A2W1G0P3-F1
#
_cell.length_a   1.000
_cell.length_b   1.000
_cell.length_c   1.000
_cell.angle_alpha   90.00
_cell.angle_beta   90.00
_cell.angle_gamma   90.00
#
_symmetry.space_group_name_H-M   'P 1'
#
loop_
_entity.id
_entity.type
_entity.pdbx_description
1 polymer ?
#
loop_
_entity_poly.entity_id
_entity_poly.type
_entity_poly.pdbx_seq_one_letter_code
_entity_poly.pdbx_strand_id
1 'polypeptide(L)'
;MQFSITAVLFGLVAISSAAITDVEGVRNTPRSELENRQAANGACCIPNQSLKQDACTVNGAAGKCVPGGPAQCNGALNCVANNQLVCDNNVTERSGVLCRFQAANGKIQDGAAQIDSLAQAKVN
;
A
#
# COMPACT_ATOMS: atom_id res chain seq x y z
N MET A 1 4.73 -61.09 12.02
CA MET A 1 5.24 -59.73 11.82
C MET A 1 4.05 -58.80 11.57
N GLN A 2 3.41 -58.33 12.64
CA GLN A 2 2.35 -57.32 12.54
C GLN A 2 3.03 -55.95 12.58
N PHE A 3 3.38 -55.43 11.40
CA PHE A 3 3.90 -54.08 11.30
C PHE A 3 2.75 -53.09 11.53
N SER A 4 2.94 -52.26 12.55
CA SER A 4 2.04 -51.22 13.04
C SER A 4 1.48 -50.33 11.92
N ILE A 5 0.24 -50.58 11.54
CA ILE A 5 -0.57 -49.76 10.63
C ILE A 5 -0.86 -48.37 11.24
N THR A 6 -0.60 -48.18 12.53
CA THR A 6 -0.79 -46.91 13.27
C THR A 6 0.27 -45.84 12.98
N ALA A 7 1.42 -46.18 12.40
CA ALA A 7 2.48 -45.22 12.11
C ALA A 7 2.26 -44.41 10.81
N VAL A 8 1.39 -44.87 9.91
CA VAL A 8 1.14 -44.20 8.61
C VAL A 8 0.15 -43.04 8.74
N LEU A 9 -0.76 -43.08 9.73
CA LEU A 9 -1.81 -42.07 9.92
C LEU A 9 -1.30 -40.75 10.51
N PHE A 10 -0.19 -40.74 11.27
CA PHE A 10 0.36 -39.51 11.85
C PHE A 10 1.34 -38.77 10.92
N GLY A 11 1.74 -39.35 9.79
CA GLY A 11 2.63 -38.72 8.82
C GLY A 11 1.93 -37.79 7.82
N LEU A 12 0.61 -37.87 7.68
CA LEU A 12 -0.14 -37.19 6.59
C LEU A 12 -0.82 -35.86 6.99
N VAL A 13 -0.53 -35.30 8.17
CA VAL A 13 -1.16 -34.07 8.69
C VAL A 13 -0.24 -32.84 8.63
N ALA A 14 1.03 -33.00 8.21
CA ALA A 14 2.02 -31.93 8.31
C ALA A 14 2.18 -31.02 7.07
N ILE A 15 1.39 -31.21 5.99
CA ILE A 15 1.62 -30.48 4.72
C ILE A 15 0.32 -29.92 4.13
N SER A 16 -0.33 -29.00 4.83
CA SER A 16 -1.39 -28.16 4.23
C SER A 16 -1.32 -26.68 4.61
N SER A 17 -0.40 -26.28 5.50
CA SER A 17 -0.32 -24.90 6.02
C SER A 17 0.77 -24.07 5.32
N ALA A 18 0.92 -24.18 4.00
CA ALA A 18 1.87 -23.38 3.23
C ALA A 18 1.22 -22.64 2.04
N ALA A 19 -0.11 -22.50 2.04
CA ALA A 19 -0.81 -21.55 1.18
C ALA A 19 -1.40 -20.41 2.03
N ILE A 20 -0.55 -19.79 2.86
CA ILE A 20 -0.80 -18.47 3.42
C ILE A 20 0.32 -17.55 2.91
N THR A 21 0.25 -17.22 1.64
CA THR A 21 0.82 -16.01 1.07
C THR A 21 -0.38 -15.33 0.40
N ASP A 22 -1.17 -14.56 1.11
CA ASP A 22 -0.95 -13.14 1.29
C ASP A 22 -1.93 -12.66 2.38
N VAL A 23 -1.39 -12.21 3.51
CA VAL A 23 -2.11 -11.39 4.49
C VAL A 23 -1.88 -9.95 4.03
N GLU A 24 -2.93 -9.13 4.04
CA GLU A 24 -2.98 -7.70 3.64
C GLU A 24 -3.65 -7.36 2.28
N GLY A 25 -4.71 -8.09 1.90
CA GLY A 25 -5.73 -7.53 1.01
C GLY A 25 -6.78 -6.78 1.81
N VAL A 26 -6.76 -5.43 1.74
CA VAL A 26 -7.78 -4.52 2.30
C VAL A 26 -9.17 -5.13 2.20
N ARG A 27 -9.81 -5.36 3.36
CA ARG A 27 -11.19 -5.88 3.42
C ARG A 27 -12.09 -5.00 2.55
N ASN A 28 -12.83 -5.63 1.63
CA ASN A 28 -13.91 -5.06 0.82
C ASN A 28 -13.57 -4.52 -0.60
N THR A 29 -12.45 -4.92 -1.21
CA THR A 29 -12.21 -4.72 -2.66
C THR A 29 -12.28 -6.06 -3.41
N PRO A 30 -13.05 -6.17 -4.51
CA PRO A 30 -13.08 -7.39 -5.31
C PRO A 30 -11.68 -7.67 -5.87
N ARG A 31 -11.23 -8.93 -5.84
CA ARG A 31 -9.90 -9.36 -6.33
C ARG A 31 -9.60 -8.87 -7.74
N SER A 32 -10.60 -8.78 -8.61
CA SER A 32 -10.49 -8.24 -9.97
C SER A 32 -10.10 -6.76 -10.04
N GLU A 33 -10.39 -5.96 -9.00
CA GLU A 33 -9.93 -4.57 -8.88
C GLU A 33 -8.50 -4.48 -8.31
N LEU A 34 -8.03 -5.51 -7.59
CA LEU A 34 -6.69 -5.58 -7.01
C LEU A 34 -5.68 -6.21 -7.99
N GLU A 35 -6.07 -7.28 -8.70
CA GLU A 35 -5.25 -8.00 -9.68
C GLU A 35 -4.96 -7.17 -10.94
N ASN A 36 -5.74 -6.12 -11.22
CA ASN A 36 -5.57 -5.28 -12.40
C ASN A 36 -4.92 -3.91 -12.09
N ARG A 37 -4.71 -3.57 -10.82
CA ARG A 37 -3.97 -2.36 -10.44
C ARG A 37 -2.50 -2.70 -10.33
N GLN A 38 -1.78 -2.45 -11.41
CA GLN A 38 -0.35 -2.60 -11.42
C GLN A 38 0.26 -1.64 -10.40
N ALA A 39 0.92 -2.18 -9.36
CA ALA A 39 1.60 -1.36 -8.37
C ALA A 39 2.65 -0.49 -9.08
N ALA A 40 2.58 0.82 -8.88
CA ALA A 40 3.47 1.73 -9.56
C ALA A 40 4.93 1.48 -9.14
N ASN A 41 5.86 1.45 -10.09
CA ASN A 41 7.28 1.37 -9.83
C ASN A 41 7.98 2.61 -10.42
N GLY A 42 8.56 3.44 -9.57
CA GLY A 42 9.18 4.71 -9.95
C GLY A 42 8.73 5.87 -9.06
N ALA A 43 9.10 7.10 -9.44
CA ALA A 43 8.78 8.30 -8.67
C ALA A 43 7.32 8.76 -8.84
N CYS A 44 6.64 8.29 -9.89
CA CYS A 44 5.27 8.66 -10.23
C CYS A 44 4.36 7.44 -10.27
N CYS A 45 3.14 7.62 -9.77
CA CYS A 45 2.12 6.59 -9.85
C CYS A 45 1.45 6.56 -11.23
N ILE A 46 0.78 5.45 -11.53
CA ILE A 46 0.21 5.23 -12.87
C ILE A 46 -1.01 6.15 -13.04
N PRO A 47 -0.97 7.09 -14.01
CA PRO A 47 -2.07 8.02 -14.22
C PRO A 47 -3.37 7.26 -14.54
N ASN A 48 -4.47 7.70 -13.93
CA ASN A 48 -5.81 7.12 -14.06
C ASN A 48 -5.99 5.67 -13.58
N GLN A 49 -4.93 5.00 -13.09
CA GLN A 49 -5.01 3.64 -12.55
C GLN A 49 -4.74 3.59 -11.05
N SER A 50 -3.71 4.31 -10.59
CA SER A 50 -3.38 4.39 -9.16
C SER A 50 -4.37 5.29 -8.42
N LEU A 51 -4.84 4.82 -7.26
CA LEU A 51 -5.67 5.60 -6.36
C LEU A 51 -4.79 6.34 -5.35
N LYS A 52 -5.40 7.32 -4.67
CA LYS A 52 -4.76 7.88 -3.47
C LYS A 52 -4.61 6.77 -2.43
N GLN A 53 -3.44 6.72 -1.82
CA GLN A 53 -3.01 5.71 -0.85
C GLN A 53 -2.80 4.31 -1.41
N ASP A 54 -2.78 4.19 -2.73
CA ASP A 54 -2.43 2.93 -3.40
C ASP A 54 -0.96 2.59 -3.16
N ALA A 55 -0.63 1.30 -3.13
CA ALA A 55 0.73 0.84 -2.89
C ALA A 55 1.62 1.11 -4.12
N CYS A 56 2.85 1.55 -3.87
CA CYS A 56 3.84 1.75 -4.93
C CYS A 56 5.25 1.43 -4.43
N THR A 57 6.20 1.32 -5.35
CA THR A 57 7.61 1.10 -5.06
C THR A 57 8.43 2.23 -5.69
N VAL A 58 9.23 2.92 -4.89
CA VAL A 58 10.14 3.98 -5.35
C VAL A 58 11.56 3.65 -4.92
N ASN A 59 12.50 3.57 -5.87
CA ASN A 59 13.89 3.21 -5.62
C ASN A 59 14.06 1.90 -4.79
N GLY A 60 13.19 0.91 -5.01
CA GLY A 60 13.21 -0.36 -4.28
C GLY A 60 12.60 -0.32 -2.88
N ALA A 61 12.12 0.84 -2.42
CA ALA A 61 11.42 0.99 -1.14
C ALA A 61 9.89 0.98 -1.34
N ALA A 62 9.18 0.37 -0.39
CA ALA A 62 7.72 0.43 -0.35
C ALA A 62 7.23 1.84 -0.02
N GLY A 63 6.16 2.26 -0.70
CA GLY A 63 5.60 3.60 -0.61
C GLY A 63 4.09 3.63 -0.83
N LYS A 64 3.57 4.86 -0.93
CA LYS A 64 2.17 5.15 -1.23
C LYS A 64 2.04 6.22 -2.31
N CYS A 65 0.98 6.09 -3.11
CA CYS A 65 0.56 7.09 -4.07
C CYS A 65 -0.17 8.23 -3.36
N VAL A 66 0.49 9.38 -3.22
CA VAL A 66 -0.06 10.54 -2.50
C VAL A 66 -0.21 11.75 -3.41
N PRO A 67 -1.20 12.64 -3.14
CA PRO A 67 -1.30 13.90 -3.84
C PRO A 67 -0.17 14.82 -3.38
N GLY A 68 0.73 15.19 -4.29
CA GLY A 68 1.94 15.97 -3.98
C GLY A 68 3.13 15.09 -3.60
N GLY A 69 4.34 15.64 -3.71
CA GLY A 69 5.58 14.88 -3.50
C GLY A 69 6.77 15.51 -4.21
N PRO A 70 7.95 14.87 -4.10
CA PRO A 70 9.19 15.44 -4.62
C PRO A 70 9.30 15.39 -6.16
N ALA A 71 8.54 14.54 -6.85
CA ALA A 71 8.61 14.42 -8.30
C ALA A 71 7.49 15.17 -9.04
N GLN A 72 7.79 15.60 -10.25
CA GLN A 72 6.84 16.28 -11.14
C GLN A 72 6.13 15.26 -12.03
N CYS A 73 5.00 14.75 -11.54
CA CYS A 73 4.25 13.69 -12.21
C CYS A 73 3.16 14.18 -13.18
N ASN A 74 3.24 15.43 -13.66
CA ASN A 74 2.34 16.03 -14.68
C ASN A 74 0.83 15.78 -14.44
N GLY A 75 0.39 15.87 -13.19
CA GLY A 75 -1.01 15.65 -12.79
C GLY A 75 -1.32 14.24 -12.27
N ALA A 76 -0.39 13.29 -12.39
CA ALA A 76 -0.47 12.01 -11.68
C ALA A 76 -0.04 12.15 -10.21
N LEU A 77 -0.38 11.13 -9.40
CA LEU A 77 0.05 11.04 -8.01
C LEU A 77 1.56 10.75 -7.92
N ASN A 78 2.20 11.22 -6.85
CA ASN A 78 3.59 10.90 -6.57
C ASN A 78 3.67 9.58 -5.83
N CYS A 79 4.64 8.73 -6.18
CA CYS A 79 5.00 7.58 -5.37
C CYS A 79 6.06 8.01 -4.35
N VAL A 80 5.71 7.96 -3.08
CA VAL A 80 6.57 8.42 -1.99
C VAL A 80 6.82 7.27 -1.04
N ALA A 81 8.08 7.08 -0.64
CA ALA A 81 8.47 6.03 0.28
C ALA A 81 7.83 6.23 1.66
N ASN A 82 7.49 5.15 2.34
CA ASN A 82 6.78 5.20 3.64
C ASN A 82 7.52 6.03 4.69
N ASN A 83 8.86 6.10 4.63
CA ASN A 83 9.69 6.87 5.56
C ASN A 83 9.61 8.39 5.36
N GLN A 84 9.00 8.87 4.26
CA GLN A 84 8.80 10.29 3.95
C GLN A 84 7.31 10.69 4.06
N LEU A 85 6.47 9.78 4.54
CA LEU A 85 5.03 9.98 4.68
C LEU A 85 4.66 10.23 6.14
N VAL A 86 3.72 11.13 6.35
CA VAL A 86 3.00 11.29 7.61
C VAL A 86 1.59 10.75 7.37
N CYS A 87 1.19 9.77 8.17
CA CYS A 87 -0.07 9.07 8.03
C CYS A 87 -0.95 9.26 9.27
N ASP A 88 -2.25 9.43 9.05
CA ASP A 88 -3.28 9.33 10.09
C ASP A 88 -4.10 8.07 9.88
N ASN A 89 -3.92 7.08 10.76
CA ASN A 89 -4.63 5.80 10.69
C ASN A 89 -6.12 5.92 11.03
N ASN A 90 -6.58 7.04 11.59
CA ASN A 90 -7.99 7.26 11.93
C ASN A 90 -8.80 7.78 10.75
N VAL A 91 -8.13 8.28 9.70
CA VAL A 91 -8.78 8.83 8.52
C VAL A 91 -8.52 7.90 7.34
N THR A 92 -9.59 7.29 6.82
CA THR A 92 -9.51 6.48 5.61
C THR A 92 -9.62 7.37 4.36
N GLU A 93 -8.89 7.01 3.32
CA GLU A 93 -8.95 7.65 2.00
C GLU A 93 -8.90 6.55 0.94
N ARG A 94 -9.73 6.63 -0.12
CA ARG A 94 -9.74 5.76 -1.31
C ARG A 94 -9.20 4.32 -1.16
N SER A 95 -7.87 4.12 -1.19
CA SER A 95 -7.22 2.80 -1.14
C SER A 95 -6.52 2.45 0.19
N GLY A 96 -6.62 3.28 1.23
CA GLY A 96 -5.91 3.09 2.49
C GLY A 96 -6.19 4.15 3.55
N VAL A 97 -5.19 4.44 4.39
CA VAL A 97 -5.23 5.50 5.41
C VAL A 97 -4.67 6.79 4.84
N LEU A 98 -5.09 7.93 5.37
CA LEU A 98 -4.65 9.25 4.93
C LEU A 98 -3.15 9.42 5.17
N CYS A 99 -2.33 9.26 4.12
CA CYS A 99 -0.93 9.63 4.14
C CYS A 99 -0.65 10.83 3.24
N ARG A 100 0.29 11.66 3.64
CA ARG A 100 0.77 12.80 2.86
C ARG A 100 2.28 12.91 2.97
N PHE A 101 2.92 13.44 1.94
CA PHE A 101 4.37 13.65 1.94
C PHE A 101 4.74 14.79 2.87
N GLN A 102 5.78 14.58 3.69
CA GLN A 102 6.38 15.64 4.49
C GLN A 102 7.58 16.23 3.75
N ALA A 103 7.50 17.51 3.43
CA ALA A 103 8.58 18.25 2.83
C ALA A 103 9.67 18.57 3.86
N ALA A 104 10.89 18.85 3.37
CA ALA A 104 12.05 19.15 4.21
C ALA A 104 11.88 20.39 5.12
N ASN A 105 10.92 21.26 4.79
CA ASN A 105 10.56 22.42 5.62
C ASN A 105 9.60 22.07 6.78
N GLY A 106 9.32 20.78 7.00
CA GLY A 106 8.42 20.28 8.04
C GLY A 106 6.94 20.34 7.68
N LYS A 107 6.57 21.00 6.58
CA LYS A 107 5.17 21.08 6.10
C LYS A 107 4.77 19.82 5.35
N ILE A 108 3.47 19.57 5.31
CA ILE A 108 2.87 18.43 4.64
C ILE A 108 2.33 18.88 3.28
N GLN A 109 2.59 18.14 2.22
CA GLN A 109 2.05 18.43 0.89
C GLN A 109 0.74 17.66 0.66
N ASP A 110 -0.29 18.39 0.25
CA ASP A 110 -1.57 17.85 -0.21
C ASP A 110 -1.87 18.41 -1.61
N GLY A 111 -1.37 17.71 -2.62
CA GLY A 111 -1.39 18.17 -4.01
C GLY A 111 -0.49 19.38 -4.21
N ALA A 112 -1.07 20.51 -4.63
CA ALA A 112 -0.37 21.78 -4.79
C ALA A 112 -0.30 22.61 -3.49
N ALA A 113 -1.08 22.25 -2.47
CA ALA A 113 -1.11 22.96 -1.20
C ALA A 113 -0.04 22.43 -0.22
N GLN A 114 0.47 23.30 0.64
CA GLN A 114 1.23 22.94 1.82
C GLN A 114 0.38 23.21 3.06
N ILE A 115 0.24 22.20 3.92
CA ILE A 115 -0.53 22.23 5.16
C ILE A 115 0.38 21.97 6.35
N ASP A 116 -0.04 22.43 7.53
CA ASP A 116 0.71 22.27 8.77
C ASP A 116 0.27 21.02 9.56
N SER A 117 -0.91 20.47 9.25
CA SER A 117 -1.45 19.25 9.84
C SER A 117 -2.32 18.44 8.87
N LEU A 118 -2.31 17.11 9.02
CA LEU A 118 -3.20 16.18 8.27
C LEU A 118 -4.69 16.50 8.44
N ALA A 119 -5.09 17.15 9.53
CA ALA A 119 -6.47 17.60 9.73
C ALA A 119 -6.93 18.63 8.68
N GLN A 120 -6.01 19.31 8.01
CA GLN A 120 -6.29 20.27 6.94
C GLN A 120 -6.27 19.61 5.56
N ALA A 121 -5.91 18.34 5.46
CA ALA A 121 -5.83 17.64 4.19
C ALA A 121 -7.22 17.47 3.58
N LYS A 122 -7.32 17.69 2.27
CA LYS A 122 -8.55 17.43 1.53
C LYS A 122 -8.68 15.93 1.29
N VAL A 123 -9.43 15.28 2.17
CA VAL A 123 -9.86 13.88 2.03
C VAL A 123 -10.94 13.79 0.95
N ASN A 124 -10.89 12.74 0.13
CA ASN A 124 -11.86 12.44 -0.94
C ASN A 124 -12.55 11.11 -0.71
#